data_AF-A0A2G6WZP5-F1
#
_entry.id   AF-A0A2G6WZP5-F1
#
_cell.length_a   1.000
_cell.length_b   1.000
_cell.length_c   1.000
_cell.angle_alpha   90.00
_cell.angle_beta   90.00
_cell.angle_gamma   90.00
#
_symmetry.space_group_name_H-M   'P 1'
#
loop_
_entity.id
_entity.type
_entity.pdbx_description
1 polymer ?
#
loop_
_entity_poly.entity_id
_entity_poly.type
_entity_poly.pdbx_seq_one_letter_code
_entity_poly.pdbx_strand_id
1 'polypeptide(L)'
;MAGPLKGLRVVEMAGIGPGPFCAMLFADMGAEVLRITRPGTRRDPHDILARGRSTWEVDLRAPGAAAPVLDAIARADILIEGFRPGVMERLGLGPAECHARNPRLVYGRMTGWGQHGPLAHAAGHDINYIAISGALHAIGRSGEAPVPPLNYVGDFGGGAMLLAFGLLAALHEVKSSGQGQVVDAAMTDGAALLSAMMYGFKSAGQWSNQRGENMLDGGAHFYDTYACADGKYVAIGSIEPQFYALLRERCGLVDDPAFDAQMDADRWPLLKLRLADVFRTRTRDEWCVLLEGSDACFAPVLDWDEAPQHPHNVARGTFATVGGVVQPAPAPRFSRTAPVVPPAVSPDDGRALLQRWGAAAPVAEAR
;
A
#
# COMPACT_ATOMS: atom_id res chain seq x y z
N MET A 1 5.25 -23.36 -3.84
CA MET A 1 5.47 -22.04 -3.22
C MET A 1 5.80 -22.18 -1.74
N ALA A 2 6.62 -21.26 -1.22
CA ALA A 2 6.95 -21.11 0.20
C ALA A 2 6.28 -19.83 0.74
N GLY A 3 6.15 -19.70 2.06
CA GLY A 3 5.49 -18.57 2.71
C GLY A 3 4.35 -19.00 3.65
N PRO A 4 3.85 -18.07 4.49
CA PRO A 4 2.84 -18.38 5.50
C PRO A 4 1.44 -18.64 4.93
N LEU A 5 1.15 -18.19 3.71
CA LEU A 5 -0.15 -18.40 3.04
C LEU A 5 -0.12 -19.56 2.03
N LYS A 6 0.90 -20.43 2.13
CA LYS A 6 0.97 -21.64 1.31
C LYS A 6 -0.30 -22.48 1.46
N GLY A 7 -0.92 -22.81 0.32
CA GLY A 7 -2.12 -23.63 0.25
C GLY A 7 -3.41 -22.82 0.17
N LEU A 8 -3.35 -21.50 0.40
CA LEU A 8 -4.47 -20.60 0.21
C LEU A 8 -4.71 -20.34 -1.28
N ARG A 9 -5.97 -20.36 -1.71
CA ARG A 9 -6.39 -20.17 -3.10
C ARG A 9 -7.17 -18.87 -3.25
N VAL A 10 -6.70 -18.00 -4.14
CA VAL A 10 -7.25 -16.67 -4.36
C VAL A 10 -7.65 -16.53 -5.82
N VAL A 11 -8.89 -16.14 -6.07
CA VAL A 11 -9.32 -15.67 -7.39
C VAL A 11 -9.29 -14.15 -7.39
N GLU A 12 -8.61 -13.56 -8.36
CA GLU A 12 -8.55 -12.12 -8.59
C GLU A 12 -9.29 -11.79 -9.89
N MET A 13 -10.34 -10.98 -9.81
CA MET A 13 -10.93 -10.34 -10.99
C MET A 13 -10.06 -9.15 -11.38
N ALA A 14 -9.46 -9.19 -12.57
CA ALA A 14 -8.47 -8.20 -12.96
C ALA A 14 -9.03 -6.76 -12.91
N GLY A 15 -8.40 -5.95 -12.07
CA GLY A 15 -8.66 -4.52 -11.91
C GLY A 15 -7.38 -3.70 -12.01
N ILE A 16 -7.39 -2.51 -11.40
CA ILE A 16 -6.26 -1.58 -11.30
C ILE A 16 -6.06 -1.17 -9.83
N GLY A 17 -4.86 -0.69 -9.50
CA GLY A 17 -4.55 -0.09 -8.20
C GLY A 17 -4.70 -1.06 -7.02
N PRO A 18 -5.69 -0.84 -6.12
CA PRO A 18 -5.76 -1.53 -4.83
C PRO A 18 -5.99 -3.05 -4.92
N GLY A 19 -6.84 -3.51 -5.85
CA GLY A 19 -7.16 -4.94 -6.01
C GLY A 19 -5.93 -5.78 -6.39
N PRO A 20 -5.22 -5.43 -7.48
CA PRO A 20 -3.97 -6.09 -7.85
C PRO A 20 -2.88 -5.98 -6.77
N PHE A 21 -2.77 -4.85 -6.07
CA PHE A 21 -1.82 -4.73 -4.95
C PHE A 21 -2.14 -5.71 -3.82
N CYS A 22 -3.40 -5.81 -3.42
CA CYS A 22 -3.84 -6.78 -2.40
C CYS A 22 -3.52 -8.21 -2.83
N ALA A 23 -3.91 -8.59 -4.05
CA ALA A 23 -3.59 -9.91 -4.60
C ALA A 23 -2.08 -10.19 -4.66
N MET A 24 -1.24 -9.16 -4.82
CA MET A 24 0.22 -9.29 -4.83
C MET A 24 0.74 -9.66 -3.46
N LEU A 25 0.22 -9.05 -2.40
CA LEU A 25 0.58 -9.40 -1.03
C LEU A 25 0.26 -10.87 -0.72
N PHE A 26 -0.87 -11.38 -1.22
CA PHE A 26 -1.22 -12.80 -1.07
C PHE A 26 -0.25 -13.71 -1.82
N ALA A 27 0.07 -13.40 -3.09
CA ALA A 27 1.02 -14.16 -3.89
C ALA A 27 2.43 -14.15 -3.28
N ASP A 28 2.88 -12.98 -2.82
CA ASP A 28 4.15 -12.77 -2.14
C ASP A 28 4.28 -13.64 -0.88
N MET A 29 3.17 -13.87 -0.17
CA MET A 29 3.12 -14.73 1.01
C MET A 29 2.87 -16.21 0.70
N GLY A 30 2.87 -16.58 -0.59
CA GLY A 30 2.85 -17.96 -1.06
C GLY A 30 1.45 -18.52 -1.39
N ALA A 31 0.41 -17.68 -1.45
CA ALA A 31 -0.90 -18.09 -1.91
C ALA A 31 -0.89 -18.39 -3.43
N GLU A 32 -1.74 -19.32 -3.86
CA GLU A 32 -2.03 -19.54 -5.27
C GLU A 32 -3.05 -18.52 -5.77
N VAL A 33 -2.62 -17.62 -6.66
CA VAL A 33 -3.47 -16.54 -7.18
C VAL A 33 -3.78 -16.78 -8.65
N LEU A 34 -5.08 -17.02 -8.92
CA LEU A 34 -5.65 -17.09 -10.27
C LEU A 34 -6.22 -15.72 -10.64
N ARG A 35 -5.59 -15.03 -11.60
CA ARG A 35 -6.07 -13.75 -12.13
C ARG A 35 -6.93 -13.99 -13.36
N ILE A 36 -8.20 -13.60 -13.30
CA ILE A 36 -9.13 -13.67 -14.44
C ILE A 36 -9.08 -12.34 -15.20
N THR A 37 -8.67 -12.40 -16.47
CA THR A 37 -8.47 -11.22 -17.33
C THR A 37 -9.40 -11.26 -18.54
N ARG A 38 -9.54 -10.12 -19.21
CA ARG A 38 -10.20 -10.07 -20.53
C ARG A 38 -9.31 -10.75 -21.59
N PRO A 39 -9.90 -11.34 -22.65
CA PRO A 39 -9.12 -11.88 -23.75
C PRO A 39 -8.18 -10.85 -24.37
N GLY A 40 -6.97 -11.30 -24.74
CA GLY A 40 -5.94 -10.43 -25.34
C GLY A 40 -5.22 -9.52 -24.35
N THR A 41 -5.39 -9.72 -23.05
CA THR A 41 -4.63 -9.00 -22.02
C THR A 41 -3.16 -9.42 -22.09
N ARG A 42 -2.29 -8.52 -22.56
CA ARG A 42 -0.85 -8.80 -22.64
C ARG A 42 -0.25 -8.91 -21.25
N ARG A 43 0.56 -9.95 -21.02
CA ARG A 43 1.41 -10.07 -19.83
C ARG A 43 2.57 -9.09 -19.95
N ASP A 44 2.67 -8.19 -18.98
CA ASP A 44 3.75 -7.22 -18.89
C ASP A 44 4.68 -7.57 -17.72
N PRO A 45 5.94 -7.96 -17.96
CA PRO A 45 6.90 -8.23 -16.88
C PRO A 45 7.24 -7.00 -16.03
N HIS A 46 6.90 -5.78 -16.49
CA HIS A 46 7.05 -4.54 -15.73
C HIS A 46 5.85 -4.23 -14.82
N ASP A 47 4.73 -4.94 -14.97
CA ASP A 47 3.61 -4.88 -14.03
C ASP A 47 3.96 -5.69 -12.77
N ILE A 48 4.75 -5.08 -11.89
CA ILE A 48 5.17 -5.67 -10.60
C ILE A 48 3.96 -6.09 -9.78
N LEU A 49 2.86 -5.33 -9.84
CA LEU A 49 1.63 -5.65 -9.13
C LEU A 49 0.99 -6.94 -9.61
N ALA A 50 1.39 -7.50 -10.75
CA ALA A 50 0.90 -8.77 -11.28
C ALA A 50 1.84 -9.97 -11.04
N ARG A 51 2.99 -9.80 -10.37
CA ARG A 51 3.95 -10.89 -10.15
C ARG A 51 3.35 -12.09 -9.40
N GLY A 52 3.75 -13.30 -9.74
CA GLY A 52 3.27 -14.51 -9.06
C GLY A 52 1.84 -14.95 -9.39
N ARG A 53 1.23 -14.40 -10.46
CA ARG A 53 -0.14 -14.76 -10.88
C ARG A 53 -0.12 -15.78 -12.00
N SER A 54 -1.01 -16.75 -11.91
CA SER A 54 -1.45 -17.52 -13.08
C SER A 54 -2.67 -16.84 -13.69
N THR A 55 -2.66 -16.64 -15.01
CA THR A 55 -3.70 -15.88 -15.71
C THR A 55 -4.64 -16.80 -16.48
N TRP A 56 -5.94 -16.56 -16.36
CA TRP A 56 -6.98 -17.18 -17.17
C TRP A 56 -7.79 -16.09 -17.88
N GLU A 57 -7.75 -16.09 -19.21
CA GLU A 57 -8.53 -15.17 -20.03
C GLU A 57 -9.95 -15.70 -20.21
N VAL A 58 -10.94 -14.84 -19.91
CA VAL A 58 -12.37 -15.14 -20.04
C VAL A 58 -13.11 -13.90 -20.55
N ASP A 59 -13.90 -14.04 -21.61
CA ASP A 59 -14.89 -13.02 -21.95
C ASP A 59 -16.12 -13.13 -21.05
N LEU A 60 -16.12 -12.40 -19.94
CA LEU A 60 -17.23 -12.39 -18.98
C LEU A 60 -18.55 -11.87 -19.57
N ARG A 61 -18.56 -11.29 -20.78
CA ARG A 61 -19.77 -10.84 -21.47
C ARG A 61 -20.38 -11.95 -22.34
N ALA A 62 -19.64 -13.01 -22.63
CA ALA A 62 -20.14 -14.11 -23.43
C ALA A 62 -21.25 -14.86 -22.67
N PRO A 63 -22.34 -15.27 -23.36
CA PRO A 63 -23.38 -16.07 -22.74
C PRO A 63 -22.82 -17.33 -22.08
N GLY A 64 -23.13 -17.55 -20.80
CA GLY A 64 -22.66 -18.72 -20.05
C GLY A 64 -21.26 -18.59 -19.42
N ALA A 65 -20.53 -17.48 -19.64
CA ALA A 65 -19.19 -17.28 -19.10
C ALA A 65 -19.11 -17.32 -17.56
N ALA A 66 -20.21 -17.01 -16.86
CA ALA A 66 -20.27 -17.05 -15.41
C ALA A 66 -20.08 -18.45 -14.83
N ALA A 67 -20.61 -19.49 -15.47
CA ALA A 67 -20.60 -20.86 -14.94
C ALA A 67 -19.17 -21.41 -14.67
N PRO A 68 -18.24 -21.41 -15.65
CA PRO A 68 -16.89 -21.90 -15.39
C PRO A 68 -16.13 -21.02 -14.38
N VAL A 69 -16.45 -19.72 -14.28
CA VAL A 69 -15.85 -18.83 -13.28
C VAL A 69 -16.38 -19.13 -11.88
N LEU A 70 -17.68 -19.42 -11.74
CA LEU A 70 -18.26 -19.91 -10.48
C LEU A 70 -17.64 -21.25 -10.05
N ASP A 71 -17.35 -22.15 -10.99
CA ASP A 71 -16.67 -23.43 -10.69
C ASP A 71 -15.23 -23.21 -10.17
N ALA A 72 -14.52 -22.22 -10.71
CA ALA A 72 -13.22 -21.80 -10.19
C ALA A 72 -13.34 -21.22 -8.78
N ILE A 73 -14.27 -20.29 -8.56
CA ILE A 73 -14.55 -19.65 -7.26
C ILE A 73 -15.00 -20.69 -6.22
N ALA A 74 -15.69 -21.75 -6.64
CA ALA A 74 -16.11 -22.84 -5.78
C ALA A 74 -14.94 -23.63 -5.16
N ARG A 75 -13.72 -23.46 -5.70
CA ARG A 75 -12.48 -24.06 -5.19
C ARG A 75 -11.58 -23.07 -4.46
N ALA A 76 -11.93 -21.79 -4.44
CA ALA A 76 -11.15 -20.72 -3.85
C ALA A 76 -11.50 -20.48 -2.38
N ASP A 77 -10.56 -19.91 -1.62
CA ASP A 77 -10.80 -19.44 -0.26
C ASP A 77 -11.18 -17.95 -0.26
N ILE A 78 -10.60 -17.19 -1.18
CA ILE A 78 -10.81 -15.76 -1.35
C ILE A 78 -11.20 -15.45 -2.81
N LEU A 79 -12.13 -14.51 -2.98
CA LEU A 79 -12.31 -13.74 -4.22
C LEU A 79 -11.96 -12.27 -3.97
N ILE A 80 -11.23 -11.64 -4.88
CA ILE A 80 -10.95 -10.19 -4.88
C ILE A 80 -11.52 -9.58 -6.15
N GLU A 81 -12.36 -8.56 -6.02
CA GLU A 81 -12.87 -7.78 -7.13
C GLU A 81 -12.93 -6.29 -6.78
N GLY A 82 -12.68 -5.43 -7.78
CA GLY A 82 -12.69 -3.98 -7.61
C GLY A 82 -13.53 -3.25 -8.64
N PHE A 83 -14.61 -3.88 -9.10
CA PHE A 83 -15.54 -3.24 -10.02
C PHE A 83 -16.50 -2.30 -9.27
N ARG A 84 -17.22 -1.47 -10.03
CA ARG A 84 -18.29 -0.66 -9.44
C ARG A 84 -19.37 -1.56 -8.82
N PRO A 85 -20.01 -1.13 -7.72
CA PRO A 85 -21.12 -1.88 -7.11
C PRO A 85 -22.17 -2.29 -8.14
N GLY A 86 -22.60 -3.56 -8.07
CA GLY A 86 -23.57 -4.15 -8.99
C GLY A 86 -22.98 -4.76 -10.28
N VAL A 87 -21.69 -4.57 -10.58
CA VAL A 87 -21.08 -5.17 -11.79
C VAL A 87 -21.03 -6.69 -11.68
N MET A 88 -20.52 -7.23 -10.58
CA MET A 88 -20.38 -8.68 -10.39
C MET A 88 -21.74 -9.38 -10.34
N GLU A 89 -22.73 -8.74 -9.74
CA GLU A 89 -24.12 -9.19 -9.71
C GLU A 89 -24.69 -9.30 -11.14
N ARG A 90 -24.48 -8.29 -12.00
CA ARG A 90 -24.91 -8.35 -13.41
C ARG A 90 -24.19 -9.43 -14.22
N LEU A 91 -22.98 -9.81 -13.81
CA LEU A 91 -22.22 -10.91 -14.42
C LEU A 91 -22.63 -12.29 -13.88
N GLY A 92 -23.55 -12.37 -12.91
CA GLY A 92 -23.91 -13.63 -12.25
C GLY A 92 -22.80 -14.18 -11.34
N LEU A 93 -21.89 -13.30 -10.91
CA LEU A 93 -20.74 -13.58 -10.05
C LEU A 93 -20.82 -12.79 -8.74
N GLY A 94 -22.03 -12.34 -8.35
CA GLY A 94 -22.24 -11.62 -7.11
C GLY A 94 -22.01 -12.49 -5.87
N PRO A 95 -22.02 -11.88 -4.67
CA PRO A 95 -21.83 -12.62 -3.43
C PRO A 95 -22.82 -13.77 -3.25
N ALA A 96 -24.10 -13.57 -3.59
CA ALA A 96 -25.14 -14.58 -3.42
C ALA A 96 -24.87 -15.82 -4.29
N GLU A 97 -24.54 -15.63 -5.58
CA GLU A 97 -24.22 -16.71 -6.51
C GLU A 97 -22.96 -17.46 -6.09
N CYS A 98 -21.94 -16.73 -5.62
CA CYS A 98 -20.69 -17.31 -5.17
C CYS A 98 -20.85 -18.10 -3.87
N HIS A 99 -21.56 -17.56 -2.87
CA HIS A 99 -21.82 -18.25 -1.60
C HIS A 99 -22.74 -19.45 -1.75
N ALA A 100 -23.67 -19.44 -2.71
CA ALA A 100 -24.46 -20.62 -3.05
C ALA A 100 -23.60 -21.80 -3.54
N ARG A 101 -22.45 -21.52 -4.16
CA ARG A 101 -21.48 -22.54 -4.61
C ARG A 101 -20.43 -22.86 -3.55
N ASN A 102 -20.01 -21.87 -2.78
CA ASN A 102 -19.01 -21.99 -1.75
C ASN A 102 -19.38 -21.13 -0.54
N PRO A 103 -20.11 -21.69 0.44
CA PRO A 103 -20.49 -20.99 1.66
C PRO A 103 -19.32 -20.54 2.52
N ARG A 104 -18.10 -21.07 2.28
CA ARG A 104 -16.87 -20.73 3.01
C ARG A 104 -16.09 -19.58 2.37
N LEU A 105 -16.51 -19.09 1.20
CA LEU A 105 -15.78 -18.08 0.44
C LEU A 105 -15.74 -16.74 1.18
N VAL A 106 -14.54 -16.19 1.34
CA VAL A 106 -14.37 -14.78 1.72
C VAL A 106 -14.39 -13.93 0.45
N TYR A 107 -15.44 -13.10 0.30
CA TYR A 107 -15.67 -12.28 -0.88
C TYR A 107 -15.19 -10.84 -0.61
N GLY A 108 -14.04 -10.47 -1.15
CA GLY A 108 -13.47 -9.12 -1.01
C GLY A 108 -13.91 -8.17 -2.11
N ARG A 109 -14.52 -7.04 -1.73
CA ARG A 109 -14.91 -5.94 -2.62
C ARG A 109 -14.03 -4.73 -2.35
N MET A 110 -13.31 -4.28 -3.37
CA MET A 110 -12.36 -3.17 -3.29
C MET A 110 -12.86 -1.97 -4.08
N THR A 111 -13.47 -0.99 -3.40
CA THR A 111 -13.97 0.21 -4.07
C THR A 111 -13.46 1.48 -3.42
N GLY A 112 -13.63 2.62 -4.10
CA GLY A 112 -13.31 3.91 -3.51
C GLY A 112 -14.33 4.39 -2.47
N TRP A 113 -15.60 4.22 -2.80
CA TRP A 113 -16.73 4.81 -2.06
C TRP A 113 -17.52 3.82 -1.19
N GLY A 114 -17.23 2.51 -1.27
CA GLY A 114 -18.01 1.46 -0.62
C GLY A 114 -19.17 0.94 -1.48
N GLN A 115 -19.84 -0.12 -1.02
CA GLN A 115 -20.97 -0.70 -1.75
C GLN A 115 -22.26 0.13 -1.67
N HIS A 116 -22.36 1.06 -0.72
CA HIS A 116 -23.55 1.88 -0.50
C HIS A 116 -23.22 3.34 -0.18
N GLY A 117 -24.24 4.20 -0.19
CA GLY A 117 -24.11 5.64 0.04
C GLY A 117 -24.22 6.46 -1.25
N PRO A 118 -24.30 7.80 -1.13
CA PRO A 118 -24.66 8.68 -2.24
C PRO A 118 -23.64 8.67 -3.38
N LEU A 119 -22.38 8.31 -3.09
CA LEU A 119 -21.30 8.28 -4.07
C LEU A 119 -20.94 6.86 -4.57
N ALA A 120 -21.61 5.80 -4.09
CA ALA A 120 -21.23 4.41 -4.38
C ALA A 120 -21.12 4.09 -5.89
N HIS A 121 -21.92 4.75 -6.73
CA HIS A 121 -21.90 4.58 -8.19
C HIS A 121 -21.10 5.66 -8.94
N ALA A 122 -20.59 6.67 -8.25
CA ALA A 122 -19.78 7.73 -8.81
C ALA A 122 -18.39 7.21 -9.24
N ALA A 123 -17.83 7.82 -10.28
CA ALA A 123 -16.43 7.59 -10.63
C ALA A 123 -15.51 8.30 -9.63
N GLY A 124 -14.26 7.85 -9.52
CA GLY A 124 -13.23 8.49 -8.73
C GLY A 124 -11.89 7.78 -8.89
N HIS A 125 -10.86 8.40 -8.35
CA HIS A 125 -9.52 7.86 -8.16
C HIS A 125 -9.04 8.23 -6.74
N ASP A 126 -7.89 7.70 -6.32
CA ASP A 126 -7.27 7.93 -5.02
C ASP A 126 -7.53 9.34 -4.45
N ILE A 127 -7.11 10.37 -5.18
CA ILE A 127 -7.22 11.78 -4.79
C ILE A 127 -8.64 12.19 -4.38
N ASN A 128 -9.68 11.65 -5.03
CA ASN A 128 -11.08 11.97 -4.70
C ASN A 128 -11.49 11.36 -3.36
N TYR A 129 -11.08 10.12 -3.11
CA TYR A 129 -11.43 9.38 -1.90
C TYR A 129 -10.75 9.99 -0.67
N ILE A 130 -9.46 10.32 -0.80
CA ILE A 130 -8.69 10.94 0.28
C ILE A 130 -9.09 12.40 0.52
N ALA A 131 -9.62 13.10 -0.51
CA ALA A 131 -10.20 14.43 -0.33
C ALA A 131 -11.41 14.42 0.61
N ILE A 132 -12.35 13.48 0.40
CA ILE A 132 -13.56 13.40 1.25
C ILE A 132 -13.24 12.87 2.65
N SER A 133 -12.24 12.02 2.79
CA SER A 133 -11.79 11.54 4.11
C SER A 133 -11.18 12.64 5.00
N GLY A 134 -10.82 13.79 4.42
CA GLY A 134 -10.06 14.86 5.07
C GLY A 134 -8.54 14.68 5.03
N ALA A 135 -8.04 13.48 4.70
CA ALA A 135 -6.61 13.18 4.66
C ALA A 135 -5.84 14.09 3.69
N LEU A 136 -6.39 14.37 2.50
CA LEU A 136 -5.70 15.24 1.53
C LEU A 136 -5.48 16.66 2.05
N HIS A 137 -6.45 17.21 2.80
CA HIS A 137 -6.37 18.58 3.30
C HIS A 137 -5.17 18.79 4.23
N ALA A 138 -4.76 17.74 4.95
CA ALA A 138 -3.67 17.77 5.90
C ALA A 138 -2.28 17.65 5.25
N ILE A 139 -2.18 17.42 3.93
CA ILE A 139 -0.91 17.10 3.26
C ILE A 139 -0.47 18.25 2.35
N GLY A 140 0.72 18.79 2.61
CA GLY A 140 1.37 19.84 1.82
C GLY A 140 1.94 20.96 2.68
N ARG A 141 2.52 21.97 2.04
CA ARG A 141 3.11 23.14 2.73
C ARG A 141 2.04 24.15 3.15
N SER A 142 2.34 24.93 4.19
CA SER A 142 1.49 26.06 4.60
C SER A 142 1.43 27.10 3.47
N GLY A 143 0.25 27.71 3.29
CA GLY A 143 -0.01 28.69 2.23
C GLY A 143 -0.11 28.13 0.81
N GLU A 144 0.18 26.85 0.58
CA GLU A 144 0.09 26.20 -0.73
C GLU A 144 -1.16 25.32 -0.85
N ALA A 145 -1.54 24.93 -2.07
CA ALA A 145 -2.63 23.97 -2.27
C ALA A 145 -2.26 22.57 -1.68
N PRO A 146 -3.25 21.77 -1.24
CA PRO A 146 -3.01 20.37 -0.88
C PRO A 146 -2.32 19.60 -2.02
N VAL A 147 -1.36 18.73 -1.68
CA VAL A 147 -0.62 17.93 -2.66
C VAL A 147 -0.97 16.45 -2.52
N PRO A 148 -1.26 15.74 -3.62
CA PRO A 148 -1.51 14.30 -3.55
C PRO A 148 -0.24 13.54 -3.13
N PRO A 149 -0.28 12.69 -2.10
CA PRO A 149 0.84 11.84 -1.68
C PRO A 149 0.97 10.62 -2.60
N LEU A 150 1.12 10.87 -3.90
CA LEU A 150 0.91 9.86 -4.95
C LEU A 150 -0.46 9.17 -4.73
N ASN A 151 -0.51 7.85 -4.73
CA ASN A 151 -1.68 7.05 -4.36
C ASN A 151 -1.41 6.13 -3.15
N TYR A 152 -0.48 6.53 -2.26
CA TYR A 152 -0.11 5.71 -1.11
C TYR A 152 -1.20 5.65 -0.03
N VAL A 153 -2.04 6.68 0.09
CA VAL A 153 -3.01 6.80 1.17
C VAL A 153 -4.33 6.11 0.83
N GLY A 154 -4.91 6.36 -0.34
CA GLY A 154 -6.21 5.79 -0.74
C GLY A 154 -6.06 4.38 -1.28
N ASP A 155 -5.40 4.20 -2.43
CA ASP A 155 -5.28 2.91 -3.10
C ASP A 155 -4.57 1.88 -2.21
N PHE A 156 -3.45 2.24 -1.58
CA PHE A 156 -2.63 1.25 -0.89
C PHE A 156 -2.92 1.16 0.61
N GLY A 157 -2.56 2.19 1.39
CA GLY A 157 -2.70 2.14 2.85
C GLY A 157 -4.15 1.99 3.33
N GLY A 158 -5.06 2.81 2.81
CA GLY A 158 -6.47 2.81 3.17
C GLY A 158 -7.31 1.79 2.39
N GLY A 159 -6.85 1.37 1.21
CA GLY A 159 -7.55 0.44 0.34
C GLY A 159 -7.01 -0.98 0.50
N ALA A 160 -5.98 -1.29 -0.29
CA ALA A 160 -5.46 -2.65 -0.44
C ALA A 160 -5.01 -3.29 0.88
N MET A 161 -4.37 -2.52 1.77
CA MET A 161 -3.92 -3.03 3.07
C MET A 161 -5.10 -3.36 4.00
N LEU A 162 -6.16 -2.55 4.00
CA LEU A 162 -7.37 -2.85 4.77
C LEU A 162 -8.16 -4.01 4.19
N LEU A 163 -8.22 -4.13 2.86
CA LEU A 163 -8.78 -5.32 2.23
C LEU A 163 -7.99 -6.58 2.62
N ALA A 164 -6.67 -6.55 2.53
CA ALA A 164 -5.83 -7.70 2.92
C ALA A 164 -6.04 -8.08 4.39
N PHE A 165 -6.09 -7.09 5.28
CA PHE A 165 -6.41 -7.31 6.70
C PHE A 165 -7.80 -7.92 6.89
N GLY A 166 -8.83 -7.35 6.26
CA GLY A 166 -10.21 -7.84 6.35
C GLY A 166 -10.37 -9.26 5.82
N LEU A 167 -9.71 -9.59 4.70
CA LEU A 167 -9.71 -10.93 4.12
C LEU A 167 -9.06 -11.95 5.06
N LEU A 168 -7.91 -11.62 5.67
CA LEU A 168 -7.25 -12.51 6.64
C LEU A 168 -8.06 -12.67 7.94
N ALA A 169 -8.70 -11.60 8.41
CA ALA A 169 -9.61 -11.64 9.56
C ALA A 169 -10.83 -12.53 9.28
N ALA A 170 -11.44 -12.40 8.11
CA ALA A 170 -12.55 -13.25 7.69
C ALA A 170 -12.12 -14.71 7.51
N LEU A 171 -10.94 -14.99 6.95
CA LEU A 171 -10.39 -16.35 6.88
C LEU A 171 -10.12 -16.93 8.26
N HIS A 172 -9.70 -16.11 9.23
CA HIS A 172 -9.56 -16.55 10.61
C HIS A 172 -10.92 -16.94 11.21
N GLU A 173 -11.94 -16.13 10.98
CA GLU A 173 -13.32 -16.37 11.43
C GLU A 173 -13.88 -17.68 10.85
N VAL A 174 -13.70 -17.91 9.54
CA VAL A 174 -14.12 -19.13 8.80
C VAL A 174 -13.62 -20.43 9.46
N LYS A 175 -12.49 -20.40 10.16
CA LYS A 175 -11.97 -21.59 10.87
C LYS A 175 -12.90 -22.04 12.00
N SER A 176 -13.60 -21.09 12.62
CA SER A 176 -14.49 -21.34 13.76
C SER A 176 -15.95 -21.52 13.32
N SER A 177 -16.45 -20.66 12.44
CA SER A 177 -17.84 -20.66 11.99
C SER A 177 -18.10 -21.64 10.84
N GLY A 178 -17.06 -21.92 10.05
CA GLY A 178 -17.19 -22.61 8.78
C GLY A 178 -17.95 -21.80 7.71
N GLN A 179 -18.17 -20.50 7.91
CA GLN A 179 -18.89 -19.63 6.98
C GLN A 179 -17.99 -18.49 6.52
N GLY A 180 -18.01 -18.21 5.22
CA GLY A 180 -17.40 -17.03 4.63
C GLY A 180 -18.32 -15.82 4.77
N GLN A 181 -17.82 -14.67 4.33
CA GLN A 181 -18.56 -13.41 4.36
C GLN A 181 -18.05 -12.43 3.31
N VAL A 182 -18.78 -11.34 3.12
CA VAL A 182 -18.36 -10.22 2.28
C VAL A 182 -17.50 -9.27 3.09
N VAL A 183 -16.34 -8.90 2.56
CA VAL A 183 -15.50 -7.81 3.07
C VAL A 183 -15.68 -6.64 2.12
N ASP A 184 -16.40 -5.60 2.56
CA ASP A 184 -16.50 -4.32 1.85
C ASP A 184 -15.36 -3.40 2.32
N ALA A 185 -14.35 -3.21 1.48
CA ALA A 185 -13.25 -2.29 1.75
C ALA A 185 -13.42 -1.04 0.87
N ALA A 186 -13.72 0.09 1.51
CA ALA A 186 -13.80 1.39 0.87
C ALA A 186 -12.54 2.22 1.15
N MET A 187 -11.89 2.74 0.11
CA MET A 187 -10.69 3.58 0.26
C MET A 187 -10.98 4.85 1.08
N THR A 188 -12.18 5.42 0.98
CA THR A 188 -12.56 6.61 1.76
C THR A 188 -12.61 6.32 3.26
N ASP A 189 -13.16 5.17 3.66
CA ASP A 189 -13.22 4.73 5.06
C ASP A 189 -11.81 4.44 5.59
N GLY A 190 -10.99 3.76 4.78
CA GLY A 190 -9.65 3.41 5.18
C GLY A 190 -8.71 4.61 5.28
N ALA A 191 -8.80 5.57 4.37
CA ALA A 191 -8.05 6.81 4.46
C ALA A 191 -8.44 7.63 5.70
N ALA A 192 -9.73 7.63 6.07
CA ALA A 192 -10.18 8.24 7.32
C ALA A 192 -9.63 7.48 8.54
N LEU A 193 -9.65 6.15 8.52
CA LEU A 193 -9.11 5.31 9.59
C LEU A 193 -7.61 5.53 9.79
N LEU A 194 -6.83 5.66 8.72
CA LEU A 194 -5.39 5.99 8.79
C LEU A 194 -5.13 7.33 9.48
N SER A 195 -6.10 8.24 9.49
CA SER A 195 -6.00 9.55 10.14
C SER A 195 -6.34 9.52 11.65
N ALA A 196 -6.59 8.34 12.25
CA ALA A 196 -7.04 8.21 13.63
C ALA A 196 -6.14 8.92 14.66
N MET A 197 -4.81 8.85 14.49
CA MET A 197 -3.88 9.55 15.39
C MET A 197 -4.08 11.08 15.33
N MET A 198 -4.24 11.65 14.13
CA MET A 198 -4.47 13.08 13.94
C MET A 198 -5.82 13.52 14.53
N TYR A 199 -6.86 12.70 14.40
CA TYR A 199 -8.12 12.94 15.11
C TYR A 199 -7.93 12.96 16.64
N GLY A 200 -7.10 12.06 17.18
CA GLY A 200 -6.72 12.04 18.59
C GLY A 200 -6.03 13.32 19.04
N PHE A 201 -4.95 13.71 18.34
CA PHE A 201 -4.21 14.94 18.63
C PHE A 201 -5.09 16.18 18.49
N LYS A 202 -5.95 16.24 17.47
CA LYS A 202 -6.89 17.34 17.29
C LYS A 202 -7.86 17.44 18.46
N SER A 203 -8.36 16.32 18.97
CA SER A 203 -9.25 16.31 20.15
C SER A 203 -8.52 16.79 21.41
N ALA A 204 -7.22 16.50 21.52
CA ALA A 204 -6.37 16.94 22.62
C ALA A 204 -5.85 18.39 22.46
N GLY A 205 -6.20 19.10 21.40
CA GLY A 205 -5.70 20.45 21.11
C GLY A 205 -4.24 20.50 20.64
N GLN A 206 -3.66 19.36 20.25
CA GLN A 206 -2.27 19.21 19.80
C GLN A 206 -2.13 19.19 18.26
N TRP A 207 -3.24 19.37 17.55
CA TRP A 207 -3.29 19.42 16.09
C TRP A 207 -4.32 20.46 15.64
N SER A 208 -3.98 21.25 14.63
CA SER A 208 -4.84 22.26 14.04
C SER A 208 -5.30 21.86 12.63
N ASN A 209 -6.30 22.55 12.10
CA ASN A 209 -6.69 22.36 10.69
C ASN A 209 -5.76 23.12 9.73
N GLN A 210 -4.78 23.89 10.21
CA GLN A 210 -3.82 24.56 9.34
C GLN A 210 -2.78 23.55 8.85
N ARG A 211 -2.67 23.42 7.54
CA ARG A 211 -1.76 22.49 6.87
C ARG A 211 -0.33 23.02 6.92
N GLY A 212 0.63 22.14 7.21
CA GLY A 212 2.06 22.48 7.24
C GLY A 212 2.46 23.32 8.45
N GLU A 213 1.64 23.32 9.50
CA GLU A 213 1.84 24.10 10.74
C GLU A 213 1.78 23.20 11.99
N ASN A 214 1.76 21.87 11.81
CA ASN A 214 1.73 20.90 12.89
C ASN A 214 3.09 20.18 13.01
N MET A 215 3.23 19.41 14.08
CA MET A 215 4.49 18.72 14.37
C MET A 215 4.89 17.69 13.29
N LEU A 216 3.93 17.02 12.65
CA LEU A 216 4.20 15.87 11.77
C LEU A 216 3.89 16.12 10.28
N ASP A 217 3.52 17.35 9.90
CA ASP A 217 3.20 17.72 8.50
C ASP A 217 4.25 18.66 7.87
N GLY A 218 5.41 18.77 8.51
CA GLY A 218 6.49 19.66 8.09
C GLY A 218 6.42 21.05 8.73
N GLY A 219 5.52 21.32 9.69
CA GLY A 219 5.53 22.59 10.43
C GLY A 219 6.71 22.75 11.39
N ALA A 220 7.14 21.67 12.05
CA ALA A 220 8.23 21.70 13.02
C ALA A 220 9.62 21.63 12.34
N HIS A 221 10.59 22.43 12.81
CA HIS A 221 11.95 22.42 12.26
C HIS A 221 12.70 21.10 12.49
N PHE A 222 12.33 20.34 13.51
CA PHE A 222 12.92 19.03 13.81
C PHE A 222 12.16 17.85 13.19
N TYR A 223 11.16 18.11 12.33
CA TYR A 223 10.44 17.09 11.58
C TYR A 223 10.12 17.58 10.16
N ASP A 224 11.13 17.66 9.29
CA ASP A 224 11.01 18.14 7.91
C ASP A 224 12.18 17.65 7.05
N THR A 225 12.14 17.98 5.76
CA THR A 225 13.26 17.82 4.82
C THR A 225 14.00 19.13 4.59
N TYR A 226 15.31 19.03 4.39
CA TYR A 226 16.21 20.17 4.17
C TYR A 226 17.10 19.96 2.96
N ALA A 227 17.21 21.00 2.12
CA ALA A 227 18.10 20.99 0.96
C ALA A 227 19.57 21.18 1.39
N CYS A 228 20.45 20.41 0.77
CA CYS A 228 21.89 20.41 0.97
C CYS A 228 22.61 21.26 -0.10
N ALA A 229 23.93 21.44 0.02
CA ALA A 229 24.74 22.25 -0.89
C ALA A 229 24.71 21.75 -2.36
N ASP A 230 24.48 20.45 -2.56
CA ASP A 230 24.38 19.78 -3.86
C ASP A 230 22.95 19.75 -4.43
N GLY A 231 21.99 20.41 -3.78
CA GLY A 231 20.58 20.44 -4.20
C GLY A 231 19.81 19.16 -3.89
N LYS A 232 20.44 18.16 -3.27
CA LYS A 232 19.77 16.97 -2.72
C LYS A 232 19.19 17.27 -1.35
N TYR A 233 18.42 16.32 -0.78
CA TYR A 233 17.71 16.53 0.47
C TYR A 233 18.09 15.51 1.54
N VAL A 234 17.97 15.92 2.80
CA VAL A 234 17.99 15.07 3.99
C VAL A 234 16.66 15.19 4.72
N ALA A 235 16.29 14.16 5.46
CA ALA A 235 15.11 14.14 6.33
C ALA A 235 15.56 14.13 7.80
N ILE A 236 14.89 14.95 8.61
CA ILE A 236 15.09 15.06 10.06
C ILE A 236 13.78 14.69 10.76
N GLY A 237 13.88 13.90 11.82
CA GLY A 237 12.76 13.50 12.66
C GLY A 237 13.09 13.47 14.15
N SER A 238 13.94 14.39 14.62
CA SER A 238 14.46 14.44 16.00
C SER A 238 13.42 15.01 16.97
N ILE A 239 12.34 14.28 17.21
CA ILE A 239 11.23 14.73 18.06
C ILE A 239 11.63 14.69 19.53
N GLU A 240 12.22 13.60 20.00
CA GLU A 240 12.56 13.44 21.41
C GLU A 240 13.74 14.34 21.82
N PRO A 241 13.71 14.95 23.02
CA PRO A 241 14.70 15.96 23.41
C PRO A 241 16.16 15.52 23.33
N GLN A 242 16.46 14.26 23.64
CA GLN A 242 17.82 13.71 23.58
C GLN A 242 18.31 13.55 22.12
N PHE A 243 17.43 13.21 21.19
CA PHE A 243 17.75 13.09 19.77
C PHE A 243 17.95 14.47 19.15
N TYR A 244 17.11 15.42 19.55
CA TYR A 244 17.24 16.82 19.17
C TYR A 244 18.51 17.47 19.72
N ALA A 245 18.90 17.17 20.96
CA ALA A 245 20.17 17.61 21.52
C ALA A 245 21.37 17.08 20.71
N LEU A 246 21.34 15.81 20.28
CA LEU A 246 22.38 15.23 19.44
C LEU A 246 22.41 15.87 18.04
N LEU A 247 21.24 16.17 17.45
CA LEU A 247 21.16 16.95 16.21
C LEU A 247 21.85 18.30 16.40
N ARG A 248 21.53 19.03 17.47
CA ARG A 248 22.14 20.33 17.76
C ARG A 248 23.65 20.22 17.91
N GLU A 249 24.15 19.23 18.64
CA GLU A 249 25.58 18.97 18.78
C GLU A 249 26.26 18.78 17.43
N ARG A 250 25.76 17.83 16.61
CA ARG A 250 26.38 17.48 15.32
C ARG A 250 26.24 18.57 14.27
N CYS A 251 25.24 19.43 14.41
CA CYS A 251 25.03 20.60 13.55
C CYS A 251 25.75 21.87 14.04
N GLY A 252 26.42 21.84 15.20
CA GLY A 252 27.10 23.03 15.75
C GLY A 252 26.15 24.10 16.29
N LEU A 253 25.00 23.69 16.81
CA LEU A 253 23.91 24.54 17.31
C LEU A 253 23.74 24.46 18.85
N VAL A 254 24.73 23.92 19.56
CA VAL A 254 24.67 23.79 21.03
C VAL A 254 24.66 25.15 21.73
N ASP A 255 25.47 26.10 21.24
CA ASP A 255 25.62 27.43 21.84
C ASP A 255 24.56 28.45 21.34
N ASP A 256 23.58 27.99 20.57
CA ASP A 256 22.53 28.84 20.00
C ASP A 256 21.23 28.74 20.82
N PRO A 257 20.93 29.73 21.68
CA PRO A 257 19.79 29.66 22.59
C PRO A 257 18.44 29.71 21.87
N ALA A 258 18.40 30.08 20.59
CA ALA A 258 17.15 30.02 19.83
C ALA A 258 16.64 28.58 19.67
N PHE A 259 17.55 27.61 19.65
CA PHE A 259 17.25 26.18 19.52
C PHE A 259 16.98 25.50 20.89
N ASP A 260 16.94 26.23 22.01
CA ASP A 260 16.60 25.62 23.31
C ASP A 260 15.10 25.32 23.46
N ALA A 261 14.26 26.17 22.88
CA ALA A 261 12.80 26.07 22.97
C ALA A 261 12.23 25.19 21.84
N GLN A 262 12.62 23.91 21.79
CA GLN A 262 12.25 22.98 20.72
C GLN A 262 10.74 23.00 20.42
N MET A 263 9.90 22.94 21.44
CA MET A 263 8.44 22.79 21.32
C MET A 263 7.67 24.11 21.22
N ASP A 264 8.36 25.25 21.13
CA ASP A 264 7.74 26.56 20.94
C ASP A 264 7.35 26.78 19.47
N ALA A 265 6.10 26.46 19.14
CA ALA A 265 5.59 26.46 17.77
C ALA A 265 5.65 27.84 17.09
N ASP A 266 5.56 28.92 17.86
CA ASP A 266 5.66 30.29 17.33
C ASP A 266 7.06 30.58 16.74
N ARG A 267 8.08 29.82 17.17
CA ARG A 267 9.46 29.96 16.69
C ARG A 267 9.80 29.05 15.51
N TRP A 268 9.01 27.99 15.27
CA TRP A 268 9.32 27.01 14.23
C TRP A 268 9.55 27.63 12.84
N PRO A 269 8.75 28.61 12.36
CA PRO A 269 9.00 29.21 11.03
C PRO A 269 10.40 29.80 10.89
N LEU A 270 10.91 30.49 11.91
CA LEU A 270 12.26 31.04 11.91
C LEU A 270 13.31 29.93 12.03
N LEU A 271 13.13 28.99 12.96
CA LEU A 271 14.10 27.92 13.18
C LEU A 271 14.25 26.99 11.98
N LYS A 272 13.18 26.80 11.18
CA LYS A 272 13.25 26.11 9.89
C LYS A 272 14.22 26.77 8.92
N LEU A 273 14.15 28.09 8.78
CA LEU A 273 15.07 28.82 7.89
C LEU A 273 16.52 28.68 8.36
N ARG A 274 16.76 28.82 9.67
CA ARG A 274 18.10 28.69 10.25
C ARG A 274 18.68 27.29 10.09
N LEU A 275 17.86 26.25 10.32
CA LEU A 275 18.29 24.87 10.14
C LEU A 275 18.51 24.52 8.66
N ALA A 276 17.71 25.09 7.76
CA ALA A 276 17.95 24.98 6.32
C ALA A 276 19.30 25.59 5.91
N ASP A 277 19.67 26.75 6.46
CA ASP A 277 20.96 27.36 6.19
C ASP A 277 22.13 26.51 6.68
N VAL A 278 21.97 25.83 7.82
CA VAL A 278 22.95 24.84 8.29
C VAL A 278 23.08 23.71 7.27
N PHE A 279 21.99 23.06 6.87
CA PHE A 279 22.07 21.92 5.94
C PHE A 279 22.62 22.29 4.56
N ARG A 280 22.45 23.53 4.10
CA ARG A 280 23.05 24.04 2.86
C ARG A 280 24.57 24.18 2.88
N THR A 281 25.22 24.05 4.04
CA THR A 281 26.69 24.20 4.16
C THR A 281 27.47 22.99 3.68
N ARG A 282 26.83 21.82 3.53
CA ARG A 282 27.46 20.56 3.12
C ARG A 282 26.57 19.82 2.13
N THR A 283 27.16 18.93 1.34
CA THR A 283 26.44 18.00 0.47
C THR A 283 25.67 16.97 1.30
N ARG A 284 24.65 16.32 0.71
CA ARG A 284 23.88 15.27 1.40
C ARG A 284 24.79 14.17 1.95
N ASP A 285 25.76 13.72 1.16
CA ASP A 285 26.60 12.58 1.53
C ASP A 285 27.62 12.95 2.62
N GLU A 286 28.10 14.20 2.68
CA GLU A 286 28.87 14.71 3.83
C GLU A 286 28.04 14.74 5.11
N TRP A 287 26.74 15.07 5.02
CA TRP A 287 25.83 14.95 6.17
C TRP A 287 25.61 13.50 6.58
N CYS A 288 25.53 12.56 5.64
CA CYS A 288 25.46 11.14 5.96
C CYS A 288 26.66 10.69 6.79
N VAL A 289 27.88 11.10 6.42
CA VAL A 289 29.09 10.80 7.21
C VAL A 289 28.98 11.31 8.65
N LEU A 290 28.34 12.46 8.86
CA LEU A 290 28.21 13.08 10.16
C LEU A 290 27.03 12.56 10.99
N LEU A 291 25.91 12.18 10.38
CA LEU A 291 24.63 11.98 11.07
C LEU A 291 24.05 10.57 10.91
N GLU A 292 24.33 9.86 9.82
CA GLU A 292 23.71 8.57 9.53
C GLU A 292 24.13 7.51 10.55
N GLY A 293 23.17 6.67 10.97
CA GLY A 293 23.39 5.64 11.98
C GLY A 293 23.49 6.16 13.42
N SER A 294 23.31 7.46 13.65
CA SER A 294 23.19 8.05 14.99
C SER A 294 21.73 8.23 15.42
N ASP A 295 21.55 8.51 16.70
CA ASP A 295 20.24 8.82 17.29
C ASP A 295 19.74 10.23 16.95
N ALA A 296 20.37 10.95 16.01
CA ALA A 296 19.90 12.27 15.56
C ALA A 296 18.65 12.18 14.67
N CYS A 297 18.10 10.99 14.42
CA CYS A 297 16.93 10.76 13.57
C CYS A 297 17.09 11.37 12.17
N PHE A 298 18.17 10.99 11.50
CA PHE A 298 18.58 11.48 10.19
C PHE A 298 18.49 10.38 9.13
N ALA A 299 18.09 10.73 7.91
CA ALA A 299 18.29 9.90 6.73
C ALA A 299 18.50 10.73 5.46
N PRO A 300 19.30 10.26 4.47
CA PRO A 300 19.29 10.86 3.14
C PRO A 300 17.94 10.62 2.46
N VAL A 301 17.43 11.62 1.74
CA VAL A 301 16.30 11.42 0.82
C VAL A 301 16.87 10.84 -0.46
N LEU A 302 16.47 9.59 -0.76
CA LEU A 302 16.96 8.81 -1.90
C LEU A 302 15.89 8.73 -2.99
N ASP A 303 16.32 8.75 -4.24
CA ASP A 303 15.46 8.42 -5.36
C ASP A 303 15.31 6.90 -5.59
N TRP A 304 14.62 6.51 -6.66
CA TRP A 304 14.34 5.11 -7.01
C TRP A 304 15.56 4.32 -7.49
N ASP A 305 16.63 5.00 -7.93
CA ASP A 305 17.87 4.38 -8.37
C ASP A 305 18.85 4.23 -7.20
N GLU A 306 18.86 5.19 -6.27
CA GLU A 306 19.69 5.20 -5.07
C GLU A 306 19.16 4.26 -3.97
N ALA A 307 17.84 4.20 -3.75
CA ALA A 307 17.26 3.43 -2.65
C ALA A 307 17.61 1.93 -2.67
N PRO A 308 17.61 1.22 -3.82
CA PRO A 308 18.05 -0.18 -3.89
C PRO A 308 19.53 -0.39 -3.56
N GLN A 309 20.36 0.65 -3.74
CA GLN A 309 21.82 0.58 -3.56
C GLN A 309 22.25 0.95 -2.13
N HIS A 310 21.37 1.56 -1.33
CA HIS A 310 21.68 1.96 0.03
C HIS A 310 22.16 0.78 0.88
N PRO A 311 23.28 0.88 1.64
CA PRO A 311 23.85 -0.25 2.37
C PRO A 311 22.86 -0.97 3.30
N HIS A 312 21.99 -0.22 3.97
CA HIS A 312 20.94 -0.80 4.82
C HIS A 312 19.91 -1.62 4.02
N ASN A 313 19.50 -1.14 2.83
CA ASN A 313 18.54 -1.83 1.98
C ASN A 313 19.15 -3.07 1.31
N VAL A 314 20.42 -3.01 0.92
CA VAL A 314 21.20 -4.15 0.42
C VAL A 314 21.32 -5.22 1.50
N ALA A 315 21.81 -4.87 2.70
CA ALA A 315 21.98 -5.80 3.81
C ALA A 315 20.67 -6.48 4.22
N ARG A 316 19.56 -5.75 4.08
CA ARG A 316 18.22 -6.27 4.38
C ARG A 316 17.60 -7.02 3.22
N GLY A 317 18.07 -6.91 1.98
CA GLY A 317 17.35 -7.42 0.81
C GLY A 317 15.96 -6.79 0.66
N THR A 318 15.85 -5.47 0.92
CA THR A 318 14.58 -4.73 0.79
C THR A 318 14.07 -4.74 -0.66
N PHE A 319 14.99 -4.80 -1.62
CA PHE A 319 14.71 -4.90 -3.04
C PHE A 319 15.25 -6.22 -3.59
N ALA A 320 14.64 -6.70 -4.67
CA ALA A 320 15.05 -7.88 -5.42
C ALA A 320 15.01 -7.60 -6.92
N THR A 321 15.80 -8.34 -7.69
CA THR A 321 15.79 -8.28 -9.15
C THR A 321 15.16 -9.54 -9.71
N VAL A 322 14.04 -9.40 -10.42
CA VAL A 322 13.35 -10.52 -11.07
C VAL A 322 13.16 -10.19 -12.54
N GLY A 323 13.62 -11.05 -13.44
CA GLY A 323 13.52 -10.83 -14.88
C GLY A 323 14.21 -9.53 -15.35
N GLY A 324 15.28 -9.11 -14.68
CA GLY A 324 15.98 -7.84 -14.97
C GLY A 324 15.32 -6.58 -14.40
N VAL A 325 14.19 -6.71 -13.69
CA VAL A 325 13.47 -5.58 -13.08
C VAL A 325 13.73 -5.53 -11.58
N VAL A 326 14.31 -4.43 -11.10
CA VAL A 326 14.46 -4.12 -9.67
C VAL A 326 13.10 -3.77 -9.09
N GLN A 327 12.72 -4.41 -7.99
CA GLN A 327 11.41 -4.24 -7.37
C GLN A 327 11.47 -4.50 -5.85
N PRO A 328 10.51 -3.97 -5.06
CA PRO A 328 10.43 -4.26 -3.63
C PRO A 328 10.25 -5.76 -3.35
N ALA A 329 10.98 -6.33 -2.41
CA ALA A 329 10.81 -7.71 -1.97
C ALA A 329 9.54 -7.88 -1.11
N PRO A 330 8.99 -9.10 -0.97
CA PRO A 330 7.88 -9.41 -0.06
C PRO A 330 8.10 -8.89 1.37
N ALA A 331 7.05 -8.33 1.95
CA ALA A 331 7.02 -7.85 3.33
C ALA A 331 5.64 -8.13 3.98
N PRO A 332 5.56 -8.37 5.31
CA PRO A 332 6.65 -8.40 6.29
C PRO A 332 7.49 -9.68 6.21
N ARG A 333 8.49 -9.81 7.10
CA ARG A 333 9.38 -10.99 7.19
C ARG A 333 8.86 -12.00 8.19
N PHE A 334 9.12 -13.28 7.92
CA PHE A 334 8.72 -14.40 8.77
C PHE A 334 9.95 -15.24 9.13
N SER A 335 10.14 -15.53 10.42
CA SER A 335 11.31 -16.25 10.93
C SER A 335 11.38 -17.73 10.53
N ARG A 336 10.23 -18.39 10.36
CA ARG A 336 10.14 -19.82 10.03
C ARG A 336 9.66 -20.11 8.61
N THR A 337 8.69 -19.34 8.11
CA THR A 337 8.07 -19.53 6.79
C THR A 337 8.38 -18.34 5.89
N ALA A 338 9.67 -18.09 5.66
CA ALA A 338 10.11 -16.97 4.83
C ALA A 338 9.51 -17.07 3.41
N PRO A 339 8.90 -15.99 2.90
CA PRO A 339 8.43 -15.95 1.51
C PRO A 339 9.61 -15.93 0.54
N VAL A 340 9.36 -16.39 -0.69
CA VAL A 340 10.28 -16.26 -1.82
C VAL A 340 9.67 -15.26 -2.79
N VAL A 341 10.48 -14.36 -3.36
CA VAL A 341 9.99 -13.39 -4.34
C VAL A 341 9.38 -14.14 -5.54
N PRO A 342 8.10 -13.94 -5.86
CA PRO A 342 7.48 -14.62 -6.99
C PRO A 342 8.11 -14.20 -8.34
N PRO A 343 8.08 -15.07 -9.36
CA PRO A 343 8.49 -14.67 -10.70
C PRO A 343 7.53 -13.61 -11.26
N ALA A 344 8.04 -12.75 -12.15
CA ALA A 344 7.23 -11.72 -12.81
C ALA A 344 6.03 -12.32 -13.58
N VAL A 345 6.23 -13.47 -14.20
CA VAL A 345 5.18 -14.25 -14.87
C VAL A 345 5.21 -15.67 -14.31
N SER A 346 4.06 -16.17 -13.84
CA SER A 346 3.95 -17.58 -13.42
C SER A 346 4.21 -18.51 -14.61
N PRO A 347 5.01 -19.58 -14.46
CA PRO A 347 5.19 -20.58 -15.51
C PRO A 347 3.90 -21.35 -15.80
N ASP A 348 2.98 -21.44 -14.83
CA ASP A 348 1.68 -22.09 -15.00
C ASP A 348 0.67 -21.12 -15.61
N ASP A 349 -0.01 -21.55 -16.68
CA ASP A 349 -1.22 -20.87 -17.11
C ASP A 349 -2.38 -21.09 -16.11
N GLY A 350 -3.44 -20.29 -16.21
CA GLY A 350 -4.58 -20.40 -15.30
C GLY A 350 -5.31 -21.75 -15.39
N ARG A 351 -5.22 -22.47 -16.52
CA ARG A 351 -5.85 -23.78 -16.68
C ARG A 351 -5.10 -24.84 -15.88
N ALA A 352 -3.77 -24.85 -15.92
CA ALA A 352 -2.95 -25.75 -15.12
C ALA A 352 -3.17 -25.53 -13.61
N LEU A 353 -3.31 -24.26 -13.18
CA LEU A 353 -3.65 -23.95 -11.79
C LEU A 353 -5.03 -24.48 -11.39
N LEU A 354 -6.05 -24.27 -12.23
CA LEU A 354 -7.41 -24.77 -11.98
C LEU A 354 -7.47 -26.31 -11.90
N GLN A 355 -6.70 -27.01 -12.73
CA GLN A 355 -6.58 -28.47 -12.65
C GLN A 355 -6.02 -28.92 -11.30
N ARG A 356 -4.99 -28.22 -10.77
CA ARG A 356 -4.47 -28.50 -9.41
C ARG A 356 -5.49 -28.26 -8.31
N TRP A 357 -6.38 -27.29 -8.50
CA TRP A 357 -7.47 -27.03 -7.57
C TRP A 357 -8.57 -28.09 -7.62
N GLY A 358 -8.56 -28.98 -8.62
CA GLY A 358 -9.64 -29.93 -8.88
C GLY A 358 -10.91 -29.24 -9.42
N ALA A 359 -10.75 -28.11 -10.11
CA ALA A 359 -11.82 -27.51 -10.91
C ALA A 359 -11.91 -28.24 -12.25
N ALA A 360 -13.12 -28.37 -12.81
CA ALA A 360 -13.28 -28.90 -14.15
C ALA A 360 -12.51 -28.00 -15.14
N ALA A 361 -11.74 -28.60 -16.05
CA ALA A 361 -11.02 -27.83 -17.06
C ALA A 361 -12.05 -27.00 -17.87
N PRO A 362 -11.83 -25.68 -18.07
CA PRO A 362 -12.75 -24.89 -18.88
C PRO A 362 -12.86 -25.53 -20.26
N VAL A 363 -14.08 -25.71 -20.77
CA VAL A 363 -14.29 -26.18 -22.15
C VAL A 363 -13.51 -25.24 -23.08
N ALA A 364 -12.75 -25.79 -24.02
CA ALA A 364 -12.02 -24.98 -24.98
C ALA A 364 -13.04 -24.17 -25.79
N GLU A 365 -13.01 -22.84 -25.70
CA GLU A 365 -13.75 -21.99 -26.63
C GLU A 365 -13.10 -22.14 -28.02
N ALA A 366 -13.94 -22.48 -29.00
CA ALA A 366 -13.55 -22.44 -30.40
C ALA A 366 -13.13 -21.00 -30.75
N ARG A 367 -11.99 -20.91 -31.44
CA ARG A 367 -11.33 -19.66 -31.86
C ARG A 367 -12.24 -18.66 -32.56
#